data_AF-A0A7Y5UN02-F1
#
_entry.id   AF-A0A7Y5UN02-F1
#
_cell.length_a   1.000
_cell.length_b   1.000
_cell.length_c   1.000
_cell.angle_alpha   90.00
_cell.angle_beta   90.00
_cell.angle_gamma   90.00
#
_symmetry.space_group_name_H-M   'P 1'
#
loop_
_entity.id
_entity.type
_entity.pdbx_description
1 polymer ?
#
loop_
_entity_poly.entity_id
_entity_poly.type
_entity_poly.pdbx_seq_one_letter_code
_entity_poly.pdbx_strand_id
1 'polypeptide(L)' 'MTDAASTGSAQTPIPTDVHARRADILRIGNRAAAAVQASNRQRGIANWYSLRGCLVSDAPVPTARAAARPPPAGA' A
#
# COMPACT_ATOMS: atom_id res chain seq x y z
N MET A 1 -44.52 16.86 -20.56
CA MET A 1 -44.62 16.26 -19.22
C MET A 1 -43.19 15.93 -18.80
N THR A 2 -42.72 16.67 -17.80
CA THR A 2 -41.43 16.62 -17.08
C THR A 2 -41.12 15.22 -16.52
N ASP A 3 -39.91 14.79 -16.14
CA ASP A 3 -38.68 15.49 -15.76
C ASP A 3 -37.46 14.58 -15.94
N ALA A 4 -36.29 15.18 -16.19
CA ALA A 4 -35.00 14.51 -16.25
C ALA A 4 -34.46 14.24 -14.83
N ALA A 5 -34.26 12.97 -14.47
CA ALA A 5 -33.56 12.59 -13.25
C ALA A 5 -32.05 12.92 -13.40
N SER A 6 -31.69 14.17 -13.11
CA SER A 6 -30.30 14.56 -12.84
C SER A 6 -29.86 13.87 -11.56
N THR A 7 -29.09 12.79 -11.70
CA THR A 7 -28.33 12.17 -10.61
C THR A 7 -27.29 13.17 -10.12
N GLY A 8 -27.69 13.99 -9.16
CA GLY A 8 -26.79 14.91 -8.47
C GLY A 8 -25.63 14.12 -7.87
N SER A 9 -24.42 14.42 -8.32
CA SER A 9 -23.17 14.02 -7.65
C SER A 9 -23.34 14.35 -6.17
N ALA A 10 -23.38 13.33 -5.32
CA ALA A 10 -23.51 13.51 -3.88
C ALA A 10 -22.28 14.28 -3.38
N GLN A 11 -22.42 15.60 -3.29
CA GLN A 11 -21.39 16.50 -2.81
C GLN A 11 -21.18 16.16 -1.35
N THR A 12 -20.09 15.46 -1.03
CA THR A 12 -19.75 15.17 0.36
C THR A 12 -19.39 16.51 1.00
N PRO A 13 -20.14 16.99 2.02
CA PRO A 13 -19.86 18.28 2.63
C PRO A 13 -18.44 18.27 3.18
N ILE A 14 -17.64 19.27 2.81
CA ILE A 14 -16.28 19.43 3.34
C ILE A 14 -16.43 19.79 4.82
N PRO A 15 -15.90 19.00 5.77
CA PRO A 15 -15.98 19.33 7.18
C PRO A 15 -15.29 20.67 7.43
N THR A 16 -16.01 21.60 8.06
CA THR A 16 -15.45 22.89 8.52
C THR A 16 -14.58 22.71 9.76
N ASP A 17 -14.79 21.61 10.50
CA ASP A 17 -13.90 21.17 11.58
C ASP A 17 -12.58 20.63 10.99
N VAL A 18 -11.51 21.38 11.27
CA VAL A 18 -10.14 21.06 10.83
C VAL A 18 -9.68 19.71 11.39
N HIS A 19 -10.09 19.33 12.60
CA HIS A 19 -9.71 18.04 13.20
C HIS A 19 -10.41 16.88 12.50
N ALA A 20 -11.73 16.98 12.28
CA ALA A 20 -12.49 16.01 11.51
C ALA A 20 -11.91 15.84 10.09
N ARG A 21 -11.60 16.96 9.43
CA ARG A 21 -10.99 16.94 8.09
C ARG A 21 -9.61 16.27 8.08
N ARG A 22 -8.77 16.53 9.08
CA ARG A 22 -7.45 15.87 9.22
C ARG A 22 -7.59 14.36 9.43
N ALA A 23 -8.53 13.95 10.28
CA ALA A 23 -8.81 12.54 10.51
C ALA A 23 -9.26 11.83 9.23
N ASP A 24 -10.10 12.48 8.41
CA ASP A 24 -10.53 11.93 7.13
C ASP A 24 -9.38 11.79 6.13
N ILE A 25 -8.49 12.78 6.04
CA ILE A 25 -7.30 12.71 5.19
C ILE A 25 -6.42 11.52 5.60
N LEU A 26 -6.17 11.36 6.90
CA LEU A 26 -5.38 10.22 7.41
C LEU A 26 -6.07 8.89 7.10
N ARG A 27 -7.39 8.80 7.30
CA ARG A 27 -8.16 7.59 7.01
C ARG A 27 -8.13 7.20 5.53
N ILE A 28 -8.24 8.18 4.63
CA ILE A 28 -8.14 7.96 3.18
C ILE A 28 -6.72 7.54 2.80
N GLY A 29 -5.71 8.27 3.29
CA GLY A 29 -4.30 7.98 3.04
C GLY A 29 -3.89 6.58 3.51
N ASN A 30 -4.31 6.19 4.71
CA ASN A 30 -4.03 4.85 5.27
C ASN A 30 -4.63 3.73 4.42
N ARG A 31 -5.86 3.92 3.90
CA ARG A 31 -6.49 2.94 3.00
C ARG A 31 -5.75 2.84 1.68
N ALA A 32 -5.33 3.96 1.10
CA ALA A 32 -4.55 3.98 -0.14
C ALA A 32 -3.19 3.28 0.05
N ALA A 33 -2.49 3.58 1.13
CA ALA A 33 -1.21 2.95 1.46
C ALA A 33 -1.37 1.42 1.64
N ALA A 34 -2.40 0.97 2.36
CA ALA A 34 -2.68 -0.45 2.55
C ALA A 34 -2.93 -1.18 1.22
N ALA A 35 -3.71 -0.58 0.31
CA ALA A 35 -3.99 -1.15 -1.01
C ALA A 35 -2.71 -1.31 -1.86
N VAL A 36 -1.85 -0.29 -1.88
CA VAL A 36 -0.56 -0.34 -2.60
C VAL A 36 0.34 -1.40 -1.99
N GLN A 37 0.46 -1.46 -0.67
CA GLN A 37 1.29 -2.46 0.00
C GLN A 37 0.82 -3.90 -0.29
N ALA A 38 -0.49 -4.13 -0.32
CA ALA A 38 -1.05 -5.41 -0.71
C ALA A 38 -0.70 -5.78 -2.16
N SER A 39 -0.83 -4.82 -3.09
CA SER A 39 -0.42 -5.02 -4.49
C SER A 39 1.07 -5.30 -4.63
N ASN A 40 1.92 -4.62 -3.86
CA ASN A 40 3.36 -4.85 -3.84
C ASN A 40 3.70 -6.28 -3.40
N ARG A 41 3.04 -6.79 -2.35
CA ARG A 41 3.22 -8.18 -1.89
C ARG A 41 2.86 -9.19 -2.99
N GLN A 42 1.75 -8.97 -3.69
CA GLN A 42 1.34 -9.83 -4.82
C GLN A 42 2.36 -9.83 -5.96
N ARG A 43 3.08 -8.71 -6.15
CA ARG A 43 4.07 -8.52 -7.23
C ARG A 43 5.50 -8.87 -6.81
N GLY A 44 5.72 -9.28 -5.55
CA GLY A 44 7.06 -9.48 -5.01
C GLY A 44 7.89 -8.19 -4.87
N ILE A 45 7.24 -7.03 -4.86
CA ILE A 45 7.90 -5.74 -4.63
C ILE A 45 7.99 -5.51 -3.12
N ALA A 46 9.17 -5.20 -2.62
CA ALA A 46 9.40 -4.94 -1.20
C ALA A 46 8.68 -3.67 -0.72
N ASN A 47 7.91 -3.77 0.37
CA ASN A 47 7.52 -2.57 1.12
C ASN A 47 8.63 -2.22 2.10
N TRP A 48 8.95 -0.94 2.22
CA TRP A 48 9.95 -0.40 3.13
C TRP A 48 9.31 0.50 4.18
N TYR A 49 9.73 0.32 5.43
CA TYR A 49 9.17 1.00 6.59
C TYR A 49 10.30 1.62 7.42
N SER A 50 10.08 2.84 7.91
CA SER A 50 10.91 3.40 8.96
C SER A 50 10.32 3.02 10.32
N LEU A 51 11.01 2.14 11.03
CA LEU A 51 10.62 1.69 12.37
C LEU A 51 11.74 2.04 13.34
N ARG A 52 11.47 2.98 14.25
CA ARG A 52 12.45 3.45 15.26
C ARG A 52 13.78 3.93 14.64
N GLY A 53 13.71 4.57 13.47
CA GLY A 53 14.90 5.06 12.76
C GLY A 53 15.63 3.99 11.93
N CYS A 54 15.18 2.73 11.96
CA CYS A 54 15.70 1.66 11.12
C CYS A 54 14.82 1.47 9.89
N LEU A 55 15.44 1.25 8.73
CA LEU A 55 14.74 0.88 7.51
C LEU A 55 14.54 -0.64 7.49
N VAL A 56 13.28 -1.08 7.44
CA VAL A 56 12.89 -2.50 7.50
C VAL A 56 12.03 -2.85 6.30
N SER A 57 12.19 -4.04 5.74
CA SER A 57 11.32 -4.58 4.68
C SER A 57 10.49 -5.76 5.16
N ASP A 58 9.26 -5.88 4.63
CA ASP A 58 8.41 -7.07 4.81
C ASP A 58 8.60 -8.14 3.72
N ALA A 59 9.57 -7.95 2.81
CA ALA A 59 9.87 -8.93 1.77
C ALA A 59 10.46 -10.22 2.37
N PRO A 60 10.11 -11.41 1.83
CA PRO A 60 10.68 -12.67 2.27
C PRO A 60 12.19 -12.67 2.03
N VAL A 61 12.97 -12.98 3.08
CA VAL A 61 14.42 -13.12 2.97
C VAL A 61 14.73 -14.37 2.14
N PRO A 62 15.53 -14.29 1.06
CA PRO A 62 15.95 -15.48 0.34
C PRO A 62 16.76 -16.38 1.27
N THR A 63 16.20 -17.52 1.67
CA THR A 63 16.96 -18.54 2.41
C THR A 63 18.05 -19.08 1.50
N ALA A 64 19.31 -18.99 1.95
CA ALA A 64 20.54 -19.24 1.18
C ALA A 64 20.70 -20.65 0.56
N ARG A 65 19.71 -21.55 0.69
CA ARG A 65 19.78 -22.93 0.20
C ARG A 65 19.72 -23.08 -1.33
N ALA A 66 19.44 -22.01 -2.07
CA ALA A 66 19.52 -22.01 -3.54
C ALA A 66 20.91 -21.68 -4.10
N ALA A 67 21.86 -21.24 -3.27
CA ALA A 67 23.21 -20.84 -3.72
C ALA A 67 24.26 -21.96 -3.73
N ALA A 68 23.90 -23.17 -3.27
CA ALA A 68 24.80 -24.33 -3.36
C ALA A 68 24.69 -24.98 -4.74
N ARG A 69 25.17 -24.29 -5.79
CA ARG A 69 25.55 -25.00 -7.02
C ARG A 69 26.80 -25.82 -6.69
N PRO A 70 26.79 -27.15 -6.82
CA PRO A 70 28.00 -27.94 -6.59
C PRO A 70 29.10 -27.47 -7.57
N PRO A 71 30.38 -27.45 -7.14
CA PRO A 71 31.47 -27.09 -8.03
C PRO A 71 31.46 -28.02 -9.27
N PRO A 72 31.83 -27.52 -10.46
CA PRO A 72 31.93 -28.38 -11.62
C PRO A 72 32.90 -29.53 -11.31
N ALA A 73 32.42 -30.76 -11.44
CA ALA A 73 33.28 -31.93 -11.36
C ALA A 73 34.31 -31.83 -12.49
N GLY A 74 35.56 -31.60 -12.11
CA GLY A 74 36.67 -31.69 -13.05
C GLY A 74 36.89 -33.14 -13.45
N ALA A 75 36.86 -33.40 -14.75
CA ALA A 75 37.52 -34.52 -15.42
C ALA A 75 37.83 -34.08 -16.86
#